data_AF-A0A2A4YWI3-F1
#
_entry.id   AF-A0A2A4YWI3-F1
#
_cell.length_a   1.000
_cell.length_b   1.000
_cell.length_c   1.000
_cell.angle_alpha   90.00
_cell.angle_beta   90.00
_cell.angle_gamma   90.00
#
_symmetry.space_group_name_H-M   'P 1'
#
loop_
_entity.id
_entity.type
_entity.pdbx_description
1 polymer ?
#
loop_
_entity_poly.entity_id
_entity_poly.type
_entity_poly.pdbx_seq_one_letter_code
_entity_poly.pdbx_strand_id
1 'polypeptide(L)'
;MIKKLAVSSFLTLTYATQSFASGDEHAPMHHDAGHAESSGGLPQLDPSSFTGQTFWLIIFFVIVYLIFSRKSLPDISRTVENRAERIKNDLDSADRLKNEVTSVQDTYEESLKKAREESSLLFQKIEDDLKVKSEDNTKKFQDYSADKIAELEENINKARDAAMEDMSEIAVDVATDAAEKIIGVRADAKSARAVVNSLNKAA
;
A
#
# COMPACT_ATOMS: atom_id res chain seq x y z
N MET A 1 8.76 15.51 51.61
CA MET A 1 8.00 14.33 52.06
C MET A 1 7.85 13.42 50.84
N ILE A 2 8.49 12.24 50.71
CA ILE A 2 8.82 11.14 51.64
C ILE A 2 7.61 10.26 51.96
N LYS A 3 7.46 9.16 51.22
CA LYS A 3 7.26 7.78 51.74
C LYS A 3 7.42 6.72 50.63
N LYS A 4 8.68 6.45 50.24
CA LYS A 4 9.11 5.09 49.82
C LYS A 4 9.64 4.42 51.08
N LEU A 5 9.05 3.31 51.55
CA LEU A 5 9.55 2.55 52.72
C LEU A 5 8.81 1.21 52.86
N ALA A 6 9.39 0.13 52.30
CA ALA A 6 9.04 -1.27 52.59
C ALA A 6 10.10 -2.28 52.10
N VAL A 7 11.36 -1.86 51.94
CA VAL A 7 12.50 -2.74 51.58
C VAL A 7 13.67 -2.38 52.48
N SER A 8 13.83 -3.11 53.57
CA SER A 8 15.07 -3.15 54.37
C SER A 8 15.05 -4.32 55.35
N SER A 9 16.23 -4.93 55.53
CA SER A 9 16.70 -5.60 56.75
C SER A 9 15.76 -6.57 57.49
N PHE A 10 16.14 -7.86 57.47
CA PHE A 10 16.94 -8.31 58.61
C PHE A 10 18.03 -9.34 58.24
N LEU A 11 19.26 -8.93 58.55
CA LEU A 11 20.51 -9.65 58.80
C LEU A 11 20.67 -11.12 58.32
N THR A 12 21.66 -11.29 57.43
CA THR A 12 22.69 -12.32 57.61
C THR A 12 23.58 -11.98 58.81
N LEU A 13 23.71 -12.89 59.78
CA LEU A 13 24.75 -12.85 60.84
C LEU A 13 24.98 -14.31 61.27
N THR A 14 26.07 -14.98 60.86
CA THR A 14 27.49 -14.86 61.27
C THR A 14 27.82 -15.65 62.54
N TYR A 15 28.81 -16.51 62.35
CA TYR A 15 29.52 -17.44 63.23
C TYR A 15 30.01 -16.86 64.59
N ALA A 16 29.69 -17.53 65.70
CA ALA A 16 30.49 -17.67 66.95
C ALA A 16 29.73 -18.67 67.87
N THR A 17 30.25 -19.75 68.46
CA THR A 17 31.49 -20.08 69.19
C THR A 17 31.62 -19.51 70.62
N GLN A 18 31.56 -20.44 71.58
CA GLN A 18 32.26 -20.47 72.89
C GLN A 18 31.55 -20.05 74.21
N SER A 19 31.20 -21.08 74.98
CA SER A 19 31.23 -21.27 76.46
C SER A 19 31.77 -20.16 77.39
N PHE A 20 31.11 -19.91 78.54
CA PHE A 20 31.62 -20.30 79.89
C PHE A 20 30.68 -19.97 81.08
N ALA A 21 30.59 -20.90 82.07
CA ALA A 21 30.19 -20.77 83.51
C ALA A 21 28.86 -20.04 83.90
N SER A 22 28.23 -20.24 85.07
CA SER A 22 28.50 -21.07 86.28
C SER A 22 27.21 -21.87 86.61
N GLY A 23 27.19 -23.02 87.29
CA GLY A 23 27.73 -23.35 88.61
C GLY A 23 26.68 -23.05 89.70
N ASP A 24 26.17 -23.99 90.52
CA ASP A 24 26.35 -25.46 90.60
C ASP A 24 24.95 -26.11 90.93
N GLU A 25 24.66 -27.18 91.70
CA GLU A 25 25.38 -28.11 92.59
C GLU A 25 24.54 -29.40 92.84
N HIS A 26 25.18 -30.51 93.26
CA HIS A 26 24.59 -31.78 93.79
C HIS A 26 23.71 -32.65 92.85
N ALA A 27 23.65 -34.00 92.96
CA ALA A 27 24.31 -34.98 93.85
C ALA A 27 24.63 -36.31 93.08
N PRO A 28 25.58 -37.15 93.56
CA PRO A 28 25.95 -38.40 92.88
C PRO A 28 25.19 -39.63 93.39
N MET A 29 24.84 -40.56 92.48
CA MET A 29 24.60 -41.98 92.82
C MET A 29 25.07 -42.94 91.73
N HIS A 30 25.52 -44.10 92.19
CA HIS A 30 26.11 -45.19 91.41
C HIS A 30 25.10 -45.87 90.47
N HIS A 31 25.60 -46.45 89.38
CA HIS A 31 25.54 -47.91 89.24
C HIS A 31 26.74 -48.44 88.46
N ASP A 32 27.22 -49.62 88.85
CA ASP A 32 28.39 -50.31 88.29
C ASP A 32 27.96 -51.61 87.58
N ALA A 33 28.92 -52.28 86.92
CA ALA A 33 28.85 -53.67 86.46
C ALA A 33 27.86 -53.98 85.32
N GLY A 34 28.24 -53.49 84.13
CA GLY A 34 28.35 -54.22 82.85
C GLY A 34 27.51 -55.49 82.54
N HIS A 35 27.04 -55.52 81.29
CA HIS A 35 26.80 -56.76 80.55
C HIS A 35 27.70 -56.82 79.32
N ALA A 36 28.30 -57.99 79.07
CA ALA A 36 29.16 -58.26 77.92
C ALA A 36 28.34 -58.61 76.65
N GLU A 37 28.99 -58.53 75.49
CA GLU A 37 28.35 -58.70 74.18
C GLU A 37 27.78 -60.11 73.93
N SER A 38 26.65 -60.16 73.21
CA SER A 38 26.24 -61.35 72.46
C SER A 38 25.37 -60.98 71.26
N SER A 39 25.92 -61.17 70.06
CA SER A 39 25.17 -61.45 68.81
C SER A 39 24.00 -60.50 68.45
N GLY A 40 24.26 -59.18 68.39
CA GLY A 40 23.34 -58.20 67.81
C GLY A 40 24.08 -57.21 66.90
N GLY A 41 23.47 -56.82 65.78
CA GLY A 41 24.04 -55.79 64.90
C GLY A 41 24.02 -54.39 65.52
N LEU A 42 24.66 -53.42 64.84
CA LEU A 42 24.69 -52.00 65.21
C LEU A 42 23.35 -51.54 65.84
N PRO A 43 23.33 -50.92 67.05
CA PRO A 43 22.09 -50.59 67.76
C PRO A 43 21.22 -49.50 67.07
N GLN A 44 21.69 -48.96 65.94
CA GLN A 44 20.92 -48.12 65.02
C GLN A 44 20.04 -48.93 64.05
N LEU A 45 20.16 -50.27 64.07
CA LEU A 45 19.50 -51.22 63.17
C LEU A 45 18.60 -52.22 63.94
N ASP A 46 18.13 -51.86 65.14
CA ASP A 46 17.18 -52.68 65.90
C ASP A 46 15.83 -52.75 65.15
N PRO A 47 15.37 -53.96 64.71
CA PRO A 47 14.15 -54.13 63.92
C PRO A 47 12.87 -53.62 64.61
N SER A 48 12.85 -53.53 65.94
CA SER A 48 11.68 -53.03 66.68
C SER A 48 11.42 -51.54 66.41
N SER A 49 12.49 -50.74 66.29
CA SER A 49 12.42 -49.28 66.14
C SER A 49 11.80 -48.83 64.81
N PHE A 50 12.07 -49.56 63.73
CA PHE A 50 11.59 -49.23 62.39
C PHE A 50 10.07 -49.23 62.26
N THR A 51 9.33 -49.95 63.11
CA THR A 51 7.87 -50.02 63.05
C THR A 51 7.23 -48.65 63.26
N GLY A 52 7.69 -47.90 64.28
CA GLY A 52 7.19 -46.55 64.56
C GLY A 52 7.59 -45.54 63.49
N GLN A 53 8.84 -45.61 63.01
CA GLN A 53 9.32 -44.76 61.92
C GLN A 53 8.58 -45.01 60.60
N THR A 54 8.30 -46.27 60.28
CA THR A 54 7.57 -46.67 59.05
C THR A 54 6.11 -46.24 59.11
N PHE A 55 5.46 -46.33 60.28
CA PHE A 55 4.09 -45.82 60.46
C PHE A 55 3.98 -44.32 60.16
N TRP A 56 4.88 -43.50 60.73
CA TRP A 56 4.90 -42.06 60.46
C TRP A 56 5.33 -41.75 59.03
N LEU A 57 6.26 -42.51 58.44
CA LEU A 57 6.63 -42.37 57.02
C LEU A 57 5.41 -42.60 56.12
N ILE A 58 4.63 -43.66 56.36
CA ILE A 58 3.40 -43.95 55.61
C ILE A 58 2.38 -42.82 55.78
N ILE A 59 2.17 -42.29 57.00
CA ILE A 59 1.15 -41.26 57.22
C ILE A 59 1.54 -39.93 56.52
N PHE A 60 2.81 -39.52 56.59
CA PHE A 60 3.30 -38.35 55.86
C PHE A 60 3.29 -38.57 54.33
N PHE A 61 3.66 -39.77 53.86
CA PHE A 61 3.62 -40.12 52.45
C PHE A 61 2.18 -40.04 51.89
N VAL A 62 1.19 -40.57 52.61
CA VAL A 62 -0.24 -40.48 52.23
C VAL A 62 -0.73 -39.03 52.22
N ILE A 63 -0.36 -38.21 53.22
CA ILE A 63 -0.73 -36.79 53.27
C ILE A 63 -0.16 -36.03 52.06
N VAL A 64 1.13 -36.19 51.76
CA VAL A 64 1.78 -35.54 50.61
C VAL A 64 1.23 -36.07 49.28
N TYR A 65 0.99 -37.37 49.17
CA TYR A 65 0.39 -38.01 47.99
C TYR A 65 -1.01 -37.44 47.69
N LEU A 66 -1.87 -37.28 48.70
CA LEU A 66 -3.21 -36.69 48.54
C LEU A 66 -3.12 -35.23 48.07
N ILE A 67 -2.17 -34.44 48.59
CA ILE A 67 -1.93 -33.05 48.15
C ILE A 67 -1.48 -33.03 46.68
N PHE A 68 -0.51 -33.87 46.29
CA PHE A 68 -0.01 -33.93 44.91
C PHE A 68 -1.08 -34.41 43.92
N SER A 69 -1.81 -35.47 44.28
CA SER A 69 -2.91 -36.02 43.49
C SER A 69 -4.04 -35.00 43.29
N ARG A 70 -4.43 -34.30 44.35
CA ARG A 70 -5.58 -33.37 44.31
C ARG A 70 -5.25 -31.98 43.77
N LYS A 71 -3.99 -31.55 43.76
CA LYS A 71 -3.58 -30.20 43.35
C LYS A 71 -2.48 -30.14 42.28
N SER A 72 -1.32 -30.76 42.52
CA SER A 72 -0.17 -30.64 41.60
C SER A 72 -0.49 -31.19 40.20
N LEU A 73 -1.10 -32.38 40.11
CA LEU A 73 -1.45 -32.98 38.82
C LEU A 73 -2.49 -32.16 38.01
N PRO A 74 -3.67 -31.77 38.55
CA PRO A 74 -4.65 -31.00 37.78
C PRO A 74 -4.16 -29.59 37.41
N ASP A 75 -3.36 -28.92 38.24
CA ASP A 75 -2.86 -27.58 37.90
C ASP A 75 -1.79 -27.61 36.78
N ILE A 76 -1.00 -28.69 36.68
CA ILE A 76 -0.12 -28.94 35.53
C ILE A 76 -0.95 -29.28 34.27
N SER A 77 -1.92 -30.20 34.39
CA SER A 77 -2.79 -30.59 33.27
C SER A 77 -3.52 -29.40 32.64
N ARG A 78 -4.12 -28.53 33.47
CA ARG A 78 -4.72 -27.26 33.03
C ARG A 78 -3.74 -26.36 32.28
N THR A 79 -2.48 -26.31 32.71
CA THR A 79 -1.45 -25.47 32.08
C THR A 79 -1.04 -26.00 30.71
N VAL A 80 -1.07 -27.32 30.51
CA VAL A 80 -0.86 -27.94 29.19
C VAL A 80 -2.06 -27.71 28.28
N GLU A 81 -3.28 -27.94 28.78
CA GLU A 81 -4.52 -27.74 28.01
C GLU A 81 -4.67 -26.28 27.55
N ASN A 82 -4.50 -25.31 28.46
CA ASN A 82 -4.52 -23.88 28.15
C ASN A 82 -3.48 -23.46 27.08
N ARG A 83 -2.41 -24.24 26.89
CA ARG A 83 -1.42 -24.01 25.81
C ARG A 83 -1.83 -24.68 24.51
N ALA A 84 -2.34 -25.91 24.57
CA ALA A 84 -2.87 -26.62 23.41
C ALA A 84 -4.06 -25.87 22.79
N GLU A 85 -5.00 -25.41 23.60
CA GLU A 85 -6.15 -24.58 23.18
C GLU A 85 -5.68 -23.27 22.55
N ARG A 86 -4.71 -22.57 23.15
CA ARG A 86 -4.13 -21.35 22.56
C ARG A 86 -3.48 -21.62 21.21
N ILE A 87 -2.60 -22.62 21.11
CA ILE A 87 -1.93 -22.99 19.86
C ILE A 87 -2.97 -23.35 18.78
N LYS A 88 -4.04 -24.09 19.13
CA LYS A 88 -5.13 -24.39 18.21
C LYS A 88 -5.86 -23.12 17.76
N ASN A 89 -6.25 -22.24 18.68
CA ASN A 89 -6.95 -20.99 18.36
C ASN A 89 -6.07 -20.04 17.54
N ASP A 90 -4.76 -20.00 17.78
CA ASP A 90 -3.78 -19.22 17.03
C ASP A 90 -3.62 -19.78 15.59
N LEU A 91 -3.60 -21.11 15.42
CA LEU A 91 -3.58 -21.78 14.11
C LEU A 91 -4.91 -21.60 13.34
N ASP A 92 -6.05 -21.87 13.98
CA ASP A 92 -7.39 -21.65 13.39
C ASP A 92 -7.57 -20.17 12.97
N SER A 93 -7.02 -19.23 13.74
CA SER A 93 -7.01 -17.81 13.40
C SER A 93 -6.05 -17.48 12.24
N ALA A 94 -4.87 -18.08 12.19
CA ALA A 94 -3.91 -17.90 11.10
C ALA A 94 -4.45 -18.44 9.77
N ASP A 95 -5.10 -19.61 9.77
CA ASP A 95 -5.73 -20.19 8.58
C ASP A 95 -6.93 -19.34 8.12
N ARG A 96 -7.74 -18.81 9.05
CA ARG A 96 -8.81 -17.85 8.70
C ARG A 96 -8.25 -16.58 8.07
N LEU A 97 -7.23 -15.96 8.67
CA LEU A 97 -6.56 -14.78 8.10
C LEU A 97 -5.90 -15.09 6.75
N LYS A 98 -5.34 -16.28 6.56
CA LYS A 98 -4.73 -16.69 5.29
C LYS A 98 -5.77 -16.80 4.18
N ASN A 99 -6.92 -17.40 4.47
CA ASN A 99 -8.05 -17.48 3.53
C ASN A 99 -8.65 -16.10 3.23
N GLU A 100 -8.78 -15.24 4.25
CA GLU A 100 -9.24 -13.86 4.08
C GLU A 100 -8.29 -13.06 3.18
N VAL A 101 -6.98 -13.09 3.45
CA VAL A 101 -5.95 -12.45 2.61
C VAL A 101 -5.97 -12.97 1.16
N THR A 102 -6.14 -14.27 0.94
CA THR A 102 -6.28 -14.81 -0.43
C THR A 102 -7.56 -14.30 -1.11
N SER A 103 -8.72 -14.28 -0.44
CA SER A 103 -9.95 -13.74 -1.03
C SER A 103 -9.87 -12.23 -1.35
N VAL A 104 -9.14 -11.46 -0.53
CA VAL A 104 -8.86 -10.04 -0.76
C VAL A 104 -7.86 -9.87 -1.92
N GLN A 105 -6.85 -10.74 -2.04
CA GLN A 105 -5.93 -10.74 -3.17
C GLN A 105 -6.66 -11.04 -4.49
N ASP A 106 -7.49 -12.09 -4.54
CA ASP A 106 -8.27 -12.46 -5.73
C ASP A 106 -9.19 -11.30 -6.16
N THR A 107 -9.89 -10.69 -5.20
CA THR A 107 -10.77 -9.52 -5.44
C THR A 107 -9.97 -8.29 -5.92
N TYR A 108 -8.78 -8.06 -5.36
CA TYR A 108 -7.89 -6.97 -5.75
C TYR A 108 -7.37 -7.18 -7.17
N GLU A 109 -6.88 -8.38 -7.51
CA GLU A 109 -6.41 -8.72 -8.86
C GLU A 109 -7.54 -8.64 -9.90
N GLU A 110 -8.77 -9.07 -9.56
CA GLU A 110 -9.94 -8.90 -10.43
C GLU A 110 -10.28 -7.40 -10.64
N SER A 111 -10.26 -6.59 -9.58
CA SER A 111 -10.53 -5.15 -9.70
C SER A 111 -9.48 -4.41 -10.54
N LEU A 112 -8.21 -4.80 -10.40
CA LEU A 112 -7.08 -4.22 -11.12
C LEU A 112 -7.09 -4.67 -12.60
N LYS A 113 -7.56 -5.89 -12.88
CA LYS A 113 -7.87 -6.35 -14.24
C LYS A 113 -9.02 -5.52 -14.85
N LYS A 114 -10.17 -5.40 -14.16
CA LYS A 114 -11.32 -4.60 -14.63
C LYS A 114 -10.94 -3.15 -14.93
N ALA A 115 -10.19 -2.50 -14.04
CA ALA A 115 -9.72 -1.12 -14.25
C ALA A 115 -8.80 -0.97 -15.48
N ARG A 116 -8.00 -2.00 -15.82
CA ARG A 116 -7.19 -2.01 -17.06
C ARG A 116 -8.06 -2.21 -18.31
N GLU A 117 -9.04 -3.09 -18.25
CA GLU A 117 -9.98 -3.35 -19.35
C GLU A 117 -10.87 -2.12 -19.62
N GLU A 118 -11.45 -1.51 -18.59
CA GLU A 118 -12.21 -0.26 -18.67
C GLU A 118 -11.37 0.90 -19.20
N SER A 119 -10.12 1.05 -18.73
CA SER A 119 -9.19 2.06 -19.24
C SER A 119 -8.88 1.85 -20.73
N SER A 120 -8.60 0.61 -21.15
CA SER A 120 -8.34 0.30 -22.57
C SER A 120 -9.56 0.57 -23.47
N LEU A 121 -10.76 0.24 -23.01
CA LEU A 121 -12.02 0.53 -23.72
C LEU A 121 -12.32 2.04 -23.76
N LEU A 122 -11.94 2.79 -22.72
CA LEU A 122 -12.05 4.24 -22.69
C LEU A 122 -11.07 4.89 -23.68
N PHE A 123 -9.81 4.44 -23.73
CA PHE A 123 -8.83 4.93 -24.71
C PHE A 123 -9.29 4.67 -26.15
N GLN A 124 -9.73 3.45 -26.48
CA GLN A 124 -10.26 3.12 -27.81
C GLN A 124 -11.43 4.03 -28.20
N LYS A 125 -12.39 4.24 -27.28
CA LYS A 125 -13.52 5.15 -27.50
C LYS A 125 -13.09 6.61 -27.72
N ILE A 126 -12.06 7.08 -27.03
CA ILE A 126 -11.51 8.42 -27.20
C ILE A 126 -10.77 8.53 -28.55
N GLU A 127 -10.03 7.50 -28.98
CA GLU A 127 -9.38 7.48 -30.29
C GLU A 127 -10.40 7.48 -31.44
N ASP A 128 -11.47 6.69 -31.35
CA ASP A 128 -12.56 6.67 -32.33
C ASP A 128 -13.30 8.03 -32.40
N ASP A 129 -13.69 8.61 -31.26
CA ASP A 129 -14.36 9.91 -31.18
C ASP A 129 -13.46 11.06 -31.68
N LEU A 130 -12.17 11.04 -31.33
CA LEU A 130 -11.18 11.99 -31.82
C LEU A 130 -10.97 11.86 -33.33
N LYS A 131 -10.93 10.64 -33.86
CA LYS A 131 -10.84 10.38 -35.30
C LYS A 131 -12.05 10.92 -36.05
N VAL A 132 -13.27 10.62 -35.59
CA VAL A 132 -14.52 11.13 -36.19
C VAL A 132 -14.53 12.67 -36.18
N LYS A 133 -14.14 13.29 -35.06
CA LYS A 133 -14.03 14.77 -34.95
C LYS A 133 -12.93 15.35 -35.84
N SER A 134 -11.82 14.63 -36.03
CA SER A 134 -10.74 15.04 -36.94
C SER A 134 -11.19 15.00 -38.39
N GLU A 135 -11.90 13.94 -38.80
CA GLU A 135 -12.47 13.81 -40.15
C GLU A 135 -13.56 14.87 -40.43
N ASP A 136 -14.44 15.15 -39.46
CA ASP A 136 -15.47 16.18 -39.53
C ASP A 136 -14.88 17.61 -39.61
N ASN A 137 -13.89 17.93 -38.75
CA ASN A 137 -13.17 19.20 -38.82
C ASN A 137 -12.39 19.35 -40.13
N THR A 138 -11.80 18.26 -40.64
CA THR A 138 -11.06 18.28 -41.91
C THR A 138 -12.00 18.56 -43.08
N LYS A 139 -13.20 17.94 -43.13
CA LYS A 139 -14.22 18.24 -44.15
C LYS A 139 -14.67 19.69 -44.07
N LYS A 140 -15.08 20.17 -42.89
CA LYS A 140 -15.48 21.57 -42.67
C LYS A 140 -14.40 22.58 -43.08
N PHE A 141 -13.13 22.26 -42.86
CA PHE A 141 -12.01 23.08 -43.30
C PHE A 141 -11.82 23.03 -44.83
N GLN A 142 -11.99 21.87 -45.46
CA GLN A 142 -11.96 21.73 -46.92
C GLN A 142 -13.11 22.49 -47.59
N ASP A 143 -14.33 22.34 -47.09
CA ASP A 143 -15.53 23.04 -47.56
C ASP A 143 -15.35 24.57 -47.46
N TYR A 144 -14.99 25.07 -46.27
CA TYR A 144 -14.70 26.49 -46.05
C TYR A 144 -13.56 27.04 -46.93
N SER A 145 -12.53 26.22 -47.17
CA SER A 145 -11.42 26.59 -48.06
C SER A 145 -11.86 26.64 -49.52
N ALA A 146 -12.72 25.72 -49.97
CA ALA A 146 -13.27 25.72 -51.32
C ALA A 146 -14.17 26.95 -51.56
N ASP A 147 -15.07 27.25 -50.61
CA ASP A 147 -15.90 28.47 -50.64
C ASP A 147 -15.05 29.74 -50.73
N LYS A 148 -13.97 29.83 -49.92
CA LYS A 148 -13.06 30.98 -49.97
C LYS A 148 -12.16 31.04 -51.19
N ILE A 149 -11.80 29.91 -51.80
CA ILE A 149 -11.12 29.90 -53.11
C ILE A 149 -12.07 30.43 -54.19
N ALA A 150 -13.33 29.97 -54.24
CA ALA A 150 -14.31 30.45 -55.20
C ALA A 150 -14.61 31.96 -55.05
N GLU A 151 -14.76 32.45 -53.81
CA GLU A 151 -14.92 33.88 -53.52
C GLU A 151 -13.69 34.71 -53.97
N LEU A 152 -12.48 34.19 -53.77
CA LEU A 152 -11.26 34.86 -54.23
C LEU A 152 -11.12 34.83 -55.75
N GLU A 153 -11.48 33.72 -56.42
CA GLU A 153 -11.50 33.62 -57.88
C GLU A 153 -12.51 34.59 -58.51
N GLU A 154 -13.72 34.72 -57.95
CA GLU A 154 -14.70 35.71 -58.42
C GLU A 154 -14.17 37.15 -58.27
N ASN A 155 -13.52 37.46 -57.14
CA ASN A 155 -12.92 38.78 -56.90
C ASN A 155 -11.70 39.05 -57.79
N ILE A 156 -10.86 38.04 -58.07
CA ILE A 156 -9.73 38.14 -59.01
C ILE A 156 -10.24 38.39 -60.44
N ASN A 157 -11.30 37.71 -60.86
CA ASN A 157 -11.91 37.94 -62.17
C ASN A 157 -12.48 39.37 -62.29
N LYS A 158 -13.23 39.85 -61.29
CA LYS A 158 -13.71 41.24 -61.24
C LYS A 158 -12.56 42.27 -61.29
N ALA A 159 -11.49 42.05 -60.53
CA ALA A 159 -10.33 42.93 -60.52
C ALA A 159 -9.57 42.91 -61.85
N ARG A 160 -9.47 41.74 -62.51
CA ARG A 160 -8.90 41.58 -63.85
C ARG A 160 -9.72 42.32 -64.90
N ASP A 161 -11.04 42.16 -64.88
CA ASP A 161 -11.91 42.76 -65.89
C ASP A 161 -11.95 44.29 -65.74
N ALA A 162 -11.97 44.81 -64.50
CA ALA A 162 -11.81 46.25 -64.24
C ALA A 162 -10.45 46.78 -64.72
N ALA A 163 -9.34 46.08 -64.44
CA ALA A 163 -8.02 46.47 -64.93
C ALA A 163 -7.90 46.43 -66.47
N MET A 164 -8.64 45.55 -67.14
CA MET A 164 -8.75 45.51 -68.60
C MET A 164 -9.61 46.66 -69.16
N GLU A 165 -10.61 47.13 -68.42
CA GLU A 165 -11.39 48.34 -68.77
C GLU A 165 -10.53 49.61 -68.59
N ASP A 166 -9.88 49.78 -67.44
CA ASP A 166 -8.93 50.89 -67.17
C ASP A 166 -7.83 50.96 -68.25
N MET A 167 -7.20 49.81 -68.57
CA MET A 167 -6.17 49.75 -69.60
C MET A 167 -6.73 50.03 -71.01
N SER A 168 -8.01 49.73 -71.26
CA SER A 168 -8.68 50.08 -72.52
C SER A 168 -8.97 51.58 -72.61
N GLU A 169 -9.33 52.26 -71.51
CA GLU A 169 -9.45 53.73 -71.50
C GLU A 169 -8.09 54.40 -71.74
N ILE A 170 -7.04 53.98 -71.03
CA ILE A 170 -5.68 54.50 -71.22
C ILE A 170 -5.19 54.28 -72.67
N ALA A 171 -5.49 53.13 -73.27
CA ALA A 171 -5.15 52.84 -74.66
C ALA A 171 -5.89 53.76 -75.66
N VAL A 172 -7.15 54.12 -75.38
CA VAL A 172 -7.93 55.07 -76.21
C VAL A 172 -7.35 56.47 -76.13
N ASP A 173 -6.99 56.93 -74.94
CA ASP A 173 -6.39 58.26 -74.75
C ASP A 173 -5.03 58.35 -75.45
N VAL A 174 -4.14 57.38 -75.20
CA VAL A 174 -2.80 57.32 -75.85
C VAL A 174 -2.91 57.20 -77.38
N ALA A 175 -3.86 56.42 -77.90
CA ALA A 175 -4.09 56.32 -79.35
C ALA A 175 -4.63 57.63 -79.97
N THR A 176 -5.49 58.35 -79.25
CA THR A 176 -6.02 59.65 -79.68
C THR A 176 -4.91 60.71 -79.70
N ASP A 177 -4.11 60.75 -78.63
CA ASP A 177 -2.94 61.63 -78.49
C ASP A 177 -1.89 61.39 -79.59
N ALA A 178 -1.64 60.12 -79.93
CA ALA A 178 -0.73 59.72 -81.00
C ALA A 178 -1.28 60.10 -82.39
N ALA A 179 -2.58 59.90 -82.63
CA ALA A 179 -3.23 60.28 -83.89
C ALA A 179 -3.18 61.80 -84.13
N GLU A 180 -3.43 62.61 -83.09
CA GLU A 180 -3.33 64.07 -83.17
C GLU A 180 -1.89 64.51 -83.49
N LYS A 181 -0.89 63.92 -82.80
CA LYS A 181 0.53 64.25 -82.98
C LYS A 181 1.14 63.81 -84.31
N ILE A 182 0.66 62.70 -84.90
CA ILE A 182 1.20 62.14 -86.15
C ILE A 182 0.47 62.67 -87.39
N ILE A 183 -0.85 62.81 -87.32
CA ILE A 183 -1.72 63.06 -88.49
C ILE A 183 -2.27 64.50 -88.49
N GLY A 184 -2.16 65.24 -87.38
CA GLY A 184 -2.74 66.57 -87.23
C GLY A 184 -4.28 66.57 -87.14
N VAL A 185 -4.89 65.39 -86.99
CA VAL A 185 -6.34 65.19 -86.89
C VAL A 185 -6.63 64.52 -85.57
N ARG A 186 -7.30 65.23 -84.66
CA ARG A 186 -7.76 64.66 -83.40
C ARG A 186 -8.86 63.65 -83.67
N ALA A 187 -8.60 62.38 -83.36
CA ALA A 187 -9.58 61.32 -83.52
C ALA A 187 -10.81 61.55 -82.62
N ASP A 188 -12.00 61.22 -83.10
CA ASP A 188 -13.19 61.18 -82.26
C ASP A 188 -13.06 60.06 -81.23
N ALA A 189 -13.24 60.38 -79.94
CA ALA A 189 -13.01 59.44 -78.84
C ALA A 189 -13.96 58.23 -78.89
N LYS A 190 -15.18 58.39 -79.43
CA LYS A 190 -16.14 57.30 -79.59
C LYS A 190 -15.72 56.35 -80.72
N SER A 191 -15.16 56.88 -81.81
CA SER A 191 -14.51 56.11 -82.87
C SER A 191 -13.27 55.36 -82.35
N ALA A 192 -12.35 56.04 -81.66
CA ALA A 192 -11.15 55.43 -81.09
C ALA A 192 -11.48 54.28 -80.11
N ARG A 193 -12.45 54.49 -79.21
CA ARG A 193 -12.93 53.48 -78.26
C ARG A 193 -13.61 52.29 -78.94
N ALA A 194 -14.31 52.50 -80.06
CA ALA A 194 -14.85 51.39 -80.87
C ALA A 194 -13.73 50.54 -81.51
N VAL A 195 -12.66 51.17 -82.01
CA VAL A 195 -11.52 50.45 -82.61
C VAL A 195 -10.74 49.66 -81.55
N VAL A 196 -10.37 50.28 -80.43
CA VAL A 196 -9.67 49.59 -79.32
C VAL A 196 -10.48 48.38 -78.82
N ASN A 197 -11.78 48.54 -78.61
CA ASN A 197 -12.65 47.43 -78.19
C ASN A 197 -12.79 46.33 -79.26
N SER A 198 -12.70 46.67 -80.55
CA SER A 198 -12.70 45.66 -81.63
C SER A 198 -11.40 44.84 -81.68
N LEU A 199 -10.27 45.44 -81.33
CA LEU A 199 -8.97 44.76 -81.24
C LEU A 199 -8.90 43.87 -79.99
N ASN A 200 -9.34 44.38 -78.83
CA ASN A 200 -9.39 43.62 -77.56
C ASN A 200 -10.34 42.40 -77.65
N LYS A 201 -11.37 42.45 -78.51
CA LYS A 201 -12.30 41.33 -78.77
C LYS A 201 -11.81 40.34 -79.85
N ALA A 202 -10.67 40.60 -80.49
CA ALA A 202 -10.10 39.78 -81.55
C ALA A 202 -8.82 39.04 -81.13
N ALA A 203 -8.44 39.13 -79.86
CA ALA A 203 -7.30 38.47 -79.21
C ALA A 203 -7.77 37.43 -78.19
#